data_AF-A0A1C1CKX7-F1
#
_entry.id   AF-A0A1C1CKX7-F1
#
_cell.length_a   1.000
_cell.length_b   1.000
_cell.length_c   1.000
_cell.angle_alpha   90.00
_cell.angle_beta   90.00
_cell.angle_gamma   90.00
#
_symmetry.space_group_name_H-M   'P 1'
#
loop_
_entity.id
_entity.type
_entity.pdbx_description
1 polymer ?
#
loop_
_entity_poly.entity_id
_entity_poly.type
_entity_poly.pdbx_seq_one_letter_code
_entity_poly.pdbx_strand_id
1 'polypeptide(L)'
;MGAYTEFVSYVEVNYQGEKYDFALDLVLENEAVLFLGREHSGMPKVIGHVGFDRKNCGSSDGGALTAYVERPLGHRRIQFAFEADARVHGAKPLPPPEKRILVLRFFPGPGVGDDPVVREFVSLHMQVTEGDKFGLERGPSS
;
A
#
# COMPACT_ATOMS: atom_id res chain seq x y z
N MET A 1 8.98 -14.48 -10.00
CA MET A 1 8.06 -13.33 -10.22
C MET A 1 8.92 -12.07 -10.24
N GLY A 2 8.75 -11.21 -11.24
CA GLY A 2 9.53 -9.96 -11.37
C GLY A 2 8.99 -8.82 -10.51
N ALA A 3 9.63 -7.65 -10.59
CA ALA A 3 9.16 -6.43 -9.94
C ALA A 3 7.76 -6.04 -10.47
N TYR A 4 6.93 -5.48 -9.59
CA TYR A 4 5.60 -4.98 -9.91
C TYR A 4 5.37 -3.64 -9.21
N THR A 5 4.40 -2.86 -9.69
CA THR A 5 3.90 -1.67 -9.00
C THR A 5 2.63 -2.01 -8.24
N GLU A 6 2.48 -1.43 -7.04
CA GLU A 6 1.26 -1.54 -6.26
C GLU A 6 0.85 -0.19 -5.70
N PHE A 7 -0.45 -0.03 -5.53
CA PHE A 7 -1.08 1.04 -4.78
C PHE A 7 -1.87 0.39 -3.66
N VAL A 8 -1.73 0.90 -2.42
CA VAL A 8 -2.49 0.41 -1.27
C VAL A 8 -3.15 1.58 -0.59
N SER A 9 -4.44 1.45 -0.28
CA SER A 9 -5.16 2.41 0.54
C SER A 9 -5.49 1.83 1.91
N TYR A 10 -5.29 2.65 2.94
CA TYR A 10 -5.52 2.30 4.34
C TYR A 10 -6.39 3.35 5.03
N VAL A 11 -7.12 2.93 6.05
CA VAL A 11 -7.76 3.82 7.03
C VAL A 11 -7.37 3.39 8.44
N GLU A 12 -7.05 4.37 9.31
CA GLU A 12 -6.75 4.07 10.72
C GLU A 12 -8.03 3.59 11.43
N VAL A 13 -7.95 2.45 12.11
CA VAL A 13 -9.04 1.89 12.91
C VAL A 13 -8.55 1.45 14.28
N ASN A 14 -9.47 1.38 15.25
CA ASN A 14 -9.24 0.67 16.51
C ASN A 14 -9.93 -0.69 16.47
N TYR A 15 -9.17 -1.77 16.64
CA TYR A 15 -9.67 -3.14 16.70
C TYR A 15 -9.13 -3.82 17.94
N GLN A 16 -10.03 -4.34 18.79
CA GLN A 16 -9.68 -4.99 20.06
C GLN A 16 -8.76 -4.14 20.97
N GLY A 17 -8.98 -2.82 20.99
CA GLY A 17 -8.20 -1.89 21.82
C GLY A 17 -6.85 -1.47 21.23
N GLU A 18 -6.49 -1.94 20.03
CA GLU A 18 -5.25 -1.58 19.36
C GLU A 18 -5.51 -0.84 18.05
N LYS A 19 -4.57 0.02 17.66
CA LYS A 19 -4.63 0.76 16.39
C LYS A 19 -4.05 -0.06 15.24
N TYR A 20 -4.74 -0.01 14.11
CA TYR A 20 -4.33 -0.66 12.87
C TYR A 20 -4.57 0.24 11.65
N ASP A 21 -3.77 0.02 10.60
CA ASP A 21 -4.09 0.45 9.24
C ASP A 21 -4.99 -0.63 8.60
N PHE A 22 -6.29 -0.40 8.49
CA PHE A 22 -7.18 -1.33 7.78
C PHE A 22 -7.04 -1.18 6.27
N ALA A 23 -6.66 -2.26 5.57
CA ALA A 23 -6.48 -2.23 4.11
C ALA A 23 -7.83 -2.24 3.40
N LEU A 24 -8.12 -1.22 2.59
CA LEU A 24 -9.36 -1.13 1.81
C LEU A 24 -9.21 -1.80 0.44
N ASP A 25 -8.16 -1.45 -0.29
CA ASP A 25 -7.80 -2.05 -1.56
C ASP A 25 -6.28 -2.08 -1.76
N LEU A 26 -5.84 -3.04 -2.58
CA LEU A 26 -4.49 -3.10 -3.10
C LEU A 26 -4.55 -3.33 -4.62
N VAL A 27 -4.18 -2.33 -5.40
CA VAL A 27 -4.22 -2.38 -6.87
C VAL A 27 -2.84 -2.74 -7.40
N LEU A 28 -2.76 -3.75 -8.28
CA LEU A 28 -1.52 -4.18 -8.93
C LEU A 28 -1.80 -4.87 -10.27
N GLU A 29 -0.75 -5.00 -11.08
CA GLU A 29 -0.82 -5.53 -12.46
C GLU A 29 -0.36 -7.00 -12.60
N ASN A 30 -0.12 -7.71 -11.47
CA ASN A 30 0.40 -9.07 -11.45
C ASN A 30 -0.58 -10.08 -10.82
N GLU A 31 -1.29 -10.84 -11.66
CA GLU A 31 -2.28 -11.83 -11.22
C GLU A 31 -1.72 -12.88 -10.24
N ALA A 32 -0.48 -13.35 -10.44
CA ALA A 32 0.07 -14.38 -9.58
C ALA A 32 0.29 -13.87 -8.14
N VAL A 33 0.64 -12.59 -7.99
CA VAL A 33 0.80 -11.92 -6.69
C VAL A 33 -0.56 -11.58 -6.06
N LEU A 34 -1.60 -11.43 -6.88
CA LEU A 34 -2.98 -11.20 -6.44
C LEU A 34 -3.52 -12.40 -5.67
N PHE A 35 -3.49 -13.60 -6.27
CA PHE A 35 -4.03 -14.80 -5.64
C PHE A 35 -3.33 -15.12 -4.35
N LEU A 36 -1.98 -15.12 -4.36
CA LEU A 36 -1.18 -15.41 -3.18
C LEU A 36 -1.53 -14.47 -2.02
N GLY A 37 -1.65 -13.16 -2.26
CA GLY A 37 -1.97 -12.22 -1.17
C GLY A 37 -3.41 -12.34 -0.66
N ARG A 38 -4.38 -12.62 -1.54
CA ARG A 38 -5.79 -12.79 -1.11
C ARG A 38 -5.97 -14.07 -0.31
N GLU A 39 -5.44 -15.17 -0.81
CA GLU A 39 -5.68 -16.50 -0.24
C GLU A 39 -4.86 -16.72 1.02
N HIS A 40 -3.57 -16.32 0.99
CA HIS A 40 -2.69 -16.53 2.12
C HIS A 40 -2.99 -15.54 3.26
N SER A 41 -3.00 -14.24 2.98
CA SER A 41 -3.06 -13.21 4.02
C SER A 41 -4.39 -12.46 4.12
N GLY A 42 -5.29 -12.56 3.14
CA GLY A 42 -6.53 -11.78 3.10
C GLY A 42 -6.37 -10.36 2.58
N MET A 43 -5.21 -10.00 2.02
CA MET A 43 -4.99 -8.67 1.45
C MET A 43 -5.99 -8.42 0.31
N PRO A 44 -6.70 -7.28 0.26
CA PRO A 44 -7.77 -7.01 -0.72
C PRO A 44 -7.22 -6.64 -2.12
N LYS A 45 -6.37 -7.53 -2.67
CA LYS A 45 -5.72 -7.34 -3.96
C LYS A 45 -6.74 -7.39 -5.10
N VAL A 46 -6.59 -6.48 -6.05
CA VAL A 46 -7.42 -6.35 -7.26
C VAL A 46 -6.53 -6.01 -8.46
N ILE A 47 -6.96 -6.43 -9.66
CA ILE A 47 -6.26 -6.06 -10.90
C ILE A 47 -6.54 -4.60 -11.26
N GLY A 48 -5.46 -3.92 -11.62
CA GLY A 48 -5.45 -2.58 -12.21
C GLY A 48 -4.04 -2.22 -12.66
N HIS A 49 -3.81 -0.95 -12.98
CA HIS A 49 -2.49 -0.45 -13.33
C HIS A 49 -2.09 0.70 -12.42
N VAL A 50 -0.83 0.70 -11.99
CA VAL A 50 -0.24 1.76 -11.16
C VAL A 50 0.96 2.31 -11.91
N GLY A 51 0.83 3.54 -12.38
CA GLY A 51 1.85 4.22 -13.16
C GLY A 51 2.47 5.37 -12.38
N PHE A 52 3.80 5.45 -12.36
CA PHE A 52 4.56 6.58 -11.83
C PHE A 52 5.94 6.64 -12.50
N ASP A 53 6.51 7.84 -12.61
CA ASP A 53 7.85 8.00 -13.18
C ASP A 53 8.92 7.64 -12.15
N ARG A 54 9.40 6.40 -12.22
CA ARG A 54 10.47 5.88 -11.36
C ARG A 54 11.75 6.71 -11.42
N LYS A 55 12.02 7.43 -12.52
CA LYS A 55 13.23 8.25 -12.66
C LYS A 55 13.21 9.44 -11.69
N ASN A 56 12.01 9.92 -11.34
CA ASN A 56 11.84 11.06 -10.44
C ASN A 56 11.72 10.63 -8.97
N CYS A 57 11.71 9.33 -8.66
CA CYS A 57 11.57 8.83 -7.28
C CYS A 57 12.80 9.08 -6.38
N GLY A 58 13.93 9.54 -6.93
CA GLY A 58 15.19 9.68 -6.18
C GLY A 58 15.85 11.07 -6.22
N SER A 59 15.31 12.02 -6.99
CA SER A 59 15.90 13.35 -7.11
C SER A 59 15.23 14.33 -6.14
N SER A 60 16.01 14.88 -5.22
CA SER A 60 15.66 16.12 -4.48
C SER A 60 15.59 17.35 -5.40
N ASP A 61 16.08 17.22 -6.63
CA ASP A 61 16.28 18.34 -7.54
C ASP A 61 14.98 18.65 -8.31
N GLY A 62 13.99 19.19 -7.59
CA GLY A 62 12.89 19.99 -8.14
C GLY A 62 11.83 19.28 -8.99
N GLY A 63 11.84 17.95 -9.07
CA GLY A 63 10.84 17.18 -9.82
C GLY A 63 9.71 16.67 -8.92
N ALA A 64 8.46 17.06 -9.21
CA ALA A 64 7.30 16.43 -8.58
C ALA A 64 7.12 14.98 -9.11
N LEU A 65 7.12 14.01 -8.21
CA LEU A 65 6.69 12.64 -8.50
C LEU A 65 5.19 12.65 -8.77
N THR A 66 4.80 12.35 -10.00
CA THR A 66 3.40 12.16 -10.35
C THR A 66 3.10 10.69 -10.55
N ALA A 67 1.91 10.29 -10.16
CA ALA A 67 1.46 8.92 -10.21
C ALA A 67 -0.05 8.81 -10.36
N TYR A 68 -0.51 7.67 -10.85
CA TYR A 68 -1.91 7.40 -11.09
C TYR A 68 -2.25 5.92 -10.93
N VAL A 69 -3.54 5.67 -10.69
CA VAL A 69 -4.12 4.32 -10.58
C VAL A 69 -5.28 4.18 -11.54
N GLU A 70 -5.28 3.10 -12.33
CA GLU A 70 -6.36 2.75 -13.25
C GLU A 70 -7.12 1.52 -12.77
N ARG A 71 -8.45 1.70 -12.63
CA ARG A 71 -9.39 0.62 -12.35
C ARG A 71 -10.82 1.00 -12.80
N PRO A 72 -11.37 0.40 -13.87
CA PRO A 72 -10.73 -0.57 -14.78
C PRO A 72 -9.57 0.05 -15.59
N LEU A 73 -8.78 -0.78 -16.27
CA LEU A 73 -7.70 -0.34 -17.15
C LEU A 73 -8.20 0.67 -18.19
N GLY A 74 -7.41 1.69 -18.48
CA GLY A 74 -7.80 2.81 -19.36
C GLY A 74 -8.63 3.90 -18.67
N HIS A 75 -9.01 3.72 -17.40
CA HIS A 75 -9.75 4.71 -16.62
C HIS A 75 -8.98 5.10 -15.36
N ARG A 76 -8.30 6.25 -15.40
CA ARG A 76 -7.64 6.83 -14.23
C ARG A 76 -8.68 7.20 -13.16
N ARG A 77 -8.57 6.59 -11.98
CA ARG A 77 -9.44 6.85 -10.83
C ARG A 77 -8.77 7.67 -9.76
N ILE A 78 -7.47 7.46 -9.57
CA ILE A 78 -6.67 8.14 -8.57
C ILE A 78 -5.49 8.77 -9.28
N GLN A 79 -5.18 10.01 -8.91
CA GLN A 79 -4.00 10.73 -9.37
C GLN A 79 -3.40 11.46 -8.17
N PHE A 80 -2.09 11.37 -8.01
CA PHE A 80 -1.37 12.02 -6.93
C PHE A 80 -0.07 12.63 -7.45
N ALA A 81 0.35 13.70 -6.79
CA ALA A 81 1.61 14.36 -7.01
C ALA A 81 2.29 14.54 -5.65
N PHE A 82 3.60 14.34 -5.62
CA PHE A 82 4.45 14.51 -4.45
C PHE A 82 5.68 15.31 -4.85
N GLU A 83 5.85 16.47 -4.23
CA GLU A 83 7.03 17.30 -4.37
C GLU A 83 7.74 17.33 -3.02
N ALA A 84 9.02 17.00 -3.01
CA ALA A 84 9.82 16.96 -1.79
C ALA A 84 10.70 18.19 -1.67
N ASP A 85 10.70 18.82 -0.50
CA ASP A 85 11.62 19.93 -0.20
C ASP A 85 13.06 19.42 -0.01
N ALA A 86 13.21 18.28 0.67
CA ALA A 86 14.52 17.73 0.99
C ALA A 86 14.52 16.21 1.15
N ARG A 87 15.71 15.62 0.99
CA ARG A 87 16.00 14.24 1.41
C ARG A 87 16.31 14.25 2.91
N VAL A 88 15.37 13.77 3.72
CA VAL A 88 15.46 13.76 5.19
C VAL A 88 16.14 12.50 5.74
N HIS A 89 16.17 11.43 4.95
CA HIS A 89 16.85 10.18 5.30
C HIS A 89 17.46 9.57 4.02
N GLY A 90 18.77 9.37 4.02
CA GLY A 90 19.47 8.67 2.93
C GLY A 90 19.14 7.17 2.87
N ALA A 91 19.68 6.46 1.88
CA ALA A 91 19.42 5.04 1.67
C ALA A 91 20.13 4.22 2.75
N LYS A 92 19.48 4.12 3.92
CA LYS A 92 20.00 3.46 5.12
C LYS A 92 18.84 2.81 5.88
N PRO A 93 19.12 1.94 6.87
CA PRO A 93 18.08 1.30 7.66
C PRO A 93 17.06 2.32 8.18
N LEU A 94 15.79 2.05 7.95
CA LEU A 94 14.70 2.88 8.46
C LEU A 94 14.51 2.54 9.95
N PRO A 95 14.37 3.55 10.84
CA PRO A 95 13.99 3.27 12.21
C PRO A 95 12.59 2.61 12.21
N PRO A 96 12.33 1.65 13.12
CA PRO A 96 10.98 1.15 13.37
C PRO A 96 10.03 2.35 13.52
N PRO A 97 8.89 2.33 12.84
CA PRO A 97 7.80 1.50 13.36
C PRO A 97 7.34 0.41 12.39
N GLU A 98 6.88 -0.70 12.95
CA GLU A 98 6.11 -1.69 12.22
C GLU A 98 4.76 -1.10 11.81
N LYS A 99 4.40 -1.21 10.54
CA LYS A 99 3.01 -1.00 10.13
C LYS A 99 2.21 -2.25 10.54
N ARG A 100 1.25 -2.05 11.43
CA ARG A 100 0.25 -3.07 11.76
C ARG A 100 -0.94 -2.89 10.85
N ILE A 101 -1.11 -3.84 9.94
CA ILE A 101 -2.15 -3.83 8.93
C ILE A 101 -3.24 -4.81 9.35
N LEU A 102 -4.49 -4.36 9.35
CA LEU A 102 -5.64 -5.22 9.54
C LEU A 102 -6.30 -5.50 8.19
N VAL A 103 -6.60 -6.76 7.92
CA VAL A 103 -7.30 -7.16 6.69
C VAL A 103 -8.45 -8.11 7.00
N LEU A 104 -9.44 -8.17 6.11
CA LEU A 104 -10.53 -9.13 6.18
C LEU A 104 -10.26 -10.27 5.18
N ARG A 105 -9.88 -11.45 5.69
CA ARG A 105 -9.80 -12.65 4.86
C ARG A 105 -11.18 -13.25 4.71
N PHE A 106 -11.66 -13.28 3.46
CA PHE A 106 -13.03 -13.66 3.13
C PHE A 106 -13.05 -14.65 1.96
N PHE A 107 -13.64 -15.83 2.17
CA PHE A 107 -13.99 -16.78 1.11
C PHE A 107 -15.50 -17.05 1.17
N PRO A 108 -16.23 -16.84 0.06
CA PRO A 108 -17.67 -17.02 0.03
C PRO A 108 -18.06 -18.50 0.19
N GLY A 109 -19.29 -18.73 0.66
CA GLY A 109 -19.95 -20.03 0.54
C GLY A 109 -20.26 -20.37 -0.93
N PRO A 110 -20.48 -21.65 -1.25
CA PRO A 110 -20.72 -22.09 -2.63
C PRO A 110 -22.10 -21.65 -3.16
N GLY A 111 -23.08 -21.44 -2.29
CA GLY A 111 -24.44 -21.06 -2.63
C GLY A 111 -24.74 -19.58 -2.45
N VAL A 112 -25.81 -19.12 -3.11
CA VAL A 112 -26.36 -17.78 -2.89
C VAL A 112 -26.96 -17.72 -1.48
N GLY A 113 -26.43 -16.83 -0.66
CA GLY A 113 -26.88 -16.66 0.73
C GLY A 113 -26.24 -17.60 1.73
N ASP A 114 -25.37 -18.51 1.29
CA ASP A 114 -24.57 -19.34 2.19
C ASP A 114 -23.64 -18.47 3.03
N ASP A 115 -23.40 -18.91 4.26
CA ASP A 115 -22.36 -18.32 5.09
C ASP A 115 -20.98 -18.49 4.45
N PRO A 116 -20.09 -17.50 4.62
CA PRO A 116 -18.72 -17.61 4.10
C PRO A 116 -17.96 -18.75 4.79
N VAL A 117 -17.24 -19.56 3.99
CA VAL A 117 -16.39 -20.64 4.53
C VAL A 117 -15.17 -20.10 5.29
N VAL A 118 -14.74 -18.87 4.98
CA VAL A 118 -13.74 -18.13 5.75
C VAL A 118 -14.21 -16.68 5.88
N ARG A 119 -14.25 -16.16 7.11
CA ARG A 119 -14.49 -14.74 7.41
C ARG A 119 -13.78 -14.39 8.72
N GLU A 120 -12.58 -13.86 8.61
CA GLU A 120 -11.73 -13.56 9.75
C GLU A 120 -10.94 -12.27 9.54
N PHE A 121 -10.70 -11.54 10.63
CA PHE A 121 -9.73 -10.47 10.62
C PHE A 121 -8.33 -11.06 10.81
N VAL A 122 -7.40 -10.64 9.96
CA VAL A 122 -6.00 -11.05 10.03
C VAL A 122 -5.14 -9.82 10.29
N SER A 123 -4.28 -9.90 11.30
CA SER A 123 -3.26 -8.88 11.58
C SER A 123 -1.97 -9.24 10.84
N LEU A 124 -1.45 -8.29 10.06
CA LEU A 124 -0.19 -8.40 9.33
C LEU A 124 0.80 -7.38 9.87
N HIS A 125 2.04 -7.81 10.08
CA HIS A 125 3.14 -6.93 10.42
C HIS A 125 3.96 -6.69 9.16
N MET A 126 4.03 -5.43 8.73
CA MET A 126 4.84 -5.01 7.59
C MET A 126 5.98 -4.12 8.06
N GLN A 127 7.20 -4.49 7.69
CA GLN A 127 8.39 -3.72 7.97
C GLN A 127 9.11 -3.39 6.67
N VAL A 128 9.25 -2.09 6.40
CA VAL A 128 10.18 -1.60 5.38
C VAL A 128 11.51 -1.36 6.10
N THR A 129 12.52 -2.15 5.76
CA THR A 129 13.79 -2.19 6.52
C THR A 129 14.76 -1.10 6.10
N GLU A 130 14.76 -0.72 4.83
CA GLU A 130 15.69 0.24 4.24
C GLU A 130 14.95 1.10 3.21
N GLY A 131 15.39 2.33 3.05
CA GLY A 131 14.85 3.21 2.04
C GLY A 131 15.33 4.64 2.19
N ASP A 132 15.06 5.43 1.17
CA ASP A 132 15.16 6.88 1.23
C ASP A 132 13.87 7.49 1.78
N LYS A 133 13.99 8.53 2.61
CA LYS A 133 12.84 9.36 3.00
C LYS A 133 13.06 10.78 2.51
N PHE A 134 12.03 11.28 1.86
CA PHE A 134 11.92 12.66 1.40
C PHE A 134 10.74 13.30 2.13
N GLY A 135 10.86 14.57 2.48
CA GLY A 135 9.82 15.28 3.21
C GLY A 135 10.15 16.75 3.42
N LEU A 136 9.25 17.44 4.11
CA LEU A 136 9.45 18.82 4.56
C LEU A 136 10.55 18.83 5.64
N GLU A 137 11.53 19.73 5.54
CA GLU A 137 12.40 20.01 6.69
C GLU A 137 11.52 20.53 7.83
N ARG A 138 11.28 19.71 8.85
CA ARG A 138 10.78 20.24 10.12
C ARG A 138 11.92 21.04 10.72
N GLY A 139 11.85 22.36 10.58
CA GLY A 139 12.68 23.28 11.37
C GLY A 139 12.61 22.92 12.85
N PRO A 140 13.61 23.30 13.66
CA PRO A 140 13.64 22.96 15.07
C PRO A 140 12.34 23.40 15.73
N SER A 141 11.67 22.48 16.41
CA SER A 141 10.52 22.79 17.26
C SER A 141 10.98 23.82 18.29
N SER A 142 10.57 25.07 18.09
CA SER A 142 10.76 26.20 19.00
C SER A 142 9.98 26.00 20.30
#